data_AF-A0A6H0ZG37-F1
#
_entry.id   AF-A0A6H0ZG37-F1
#
_cell.length_a   1.000
_cell.length_b   1.000
_cell.length_c   1.000
_cell.angle_alpha   90.00
_cell.angle_beta   90.00
_cell.angle_gamma   90.00
#
_symmetry.space_group_name_H-M   'P 1'
#
loop_
_entity.id
_entity.type
_entity.pdbx_description
1 polymer ?
#
loop_
_entity_poly.entity_id
_entity_poly.type
_entity_poly.pdbx_seq_one_letter_code
_entity_poly.pdbx_strand_id
1 'polypeptide(L)' 'MIDVLISEKIERLVDTLICAGCDIQAVGSGYCLNEPDDELMLSVVNSILAAFGPRDHLVADIHACLRRQGRVVEV' A
#
# COMPACT_ATOMS: atom_id res chain seq x y z
N MET A 1 7.24 -20.80 -3.88
CA MET A 1 7.70 -19.95 -5.02
C MET A 1 6.66 -18.91 -5.42
N ILE A 2 5.35 -19.19 -5.27
CA ILE A 2 4.28 -18.21 -5.55
C ILE A 2 4.25 -17.09 -4.49
N ASP A 3 4.46 -17.40 -3.22
CA ASP A 3 4.36 -16.41 -2.12
C ASP A 3 5.40 -15.29 -2.18
N VAL A 4 6.60 -15.59 -2.71
CA VAL A 4 7.69 -14.61 -2.86
C VAL A 4 7.30 -13.51 -3.85
N LEU A 5 6.67 -13.89 -4.97
CA LEU A 5 6.25 -12.95 -6.02
C LEU A 5 5.15 -12.00 -5.56
N ILE A 6 4.29 -12.44 -4.64
CA ILE A 6 3.22 -11.61 -4.07
C ILE A 6 3.83 -10.60 -3.09
N SER A 7 4.75 -11.04 -2.22
CA SER A 7 5.44 -10.13 -1.29
C SER A 7 6.20 -9.03 -2.02
N GLU A 8 6.97 -9.36 -3.06
CA GLU A 8 7.70 -8.36 -3.86
C GLU A 8 6.77 -7.36 -4.56
N LYS A 9 5.63 -7.84 -5.07
CA LYS A 9 4.62 -6.95 -5.66
C LYS A 9 4.03 -5.99 -4.65
N ILE A 10 3.72 -6.46 -3.44
CA ILE A 10 3.16 -5.65 -2.37
C ILE A 10 4.18 -4.61 -1.89
N GLU A 11 5.43 -5.02 -1.67
CA GLU A 11 6.51 -4.09 -1.29
C GLU A 11 6.67 -2.98 -2.34
N ARG A 12 6.68 -3.36 -3.62
CA ARG A 12 6.75 -2.40 -4.73
C ARG A 12 5.54 -1.46 -4.78
N LEU A 13 4.33 -1.97 -4.52
CA LEU A 13 3.13 -1.13 -4.45
C LEU A 13 3.28 -0.09 -3.33
N VAL A 14 3.63 -0.54 -2.13
CA VAL A 14 3.78 0.32 -0.95
C VAL A 14 4.81 1.42 -1.22
N ASP A 15 5.98 1.05 -1.74
CA ASP A 15 7.03 2.01 -2.10
C ASP A 15 6.57 3.02 -3.16
N THR A 16 5.83 2.55 -4.17
CA THR A 16 5.33 3.43 -5.24
C THR A 16 4.30 4.42 -4.72
N LEU A 17 3.41 4.00 -3.81
CA LEU A 17 2.42 4.88 -3.17
C LEU A 17 3.09 5.94 -2.30
N ILE A 18 4.10 5.54 -1.51
CA ILE A 18 4.87 6.48 -0.69
C ILE A 18 5.59 7.51 -1.57
N CYS A 19 6.23 7.07 -2.65
CA CYS A 19 6.88 7.97 -3.61
C CYS A 19 5.89 8.92 -4.31
N ALA A 20 4.63 8.51 -4.48
CA ALA A 20 3.55 9.34 -5.00
C ALA A 20 2.98 10.32 -3.96
N GLY A 21 3.52 10.35 -2.74
CA GLY A 21 3.09 11.24 -1.67
C GLY A 21 1.95 10.70 -0.81
N CYS A 22 1.60 9.42 -0.94
CA CYS A 22 0.63 8.81 -0.05
C CYS A 22 1.24 8.55 1.33
N ASP A 23 0.40 8.66 2.36
CA ASP A 23 0.69 8.12 3.67
C ASP A 23 -0.09 6.82 3.88
N ILE A 24 0.63 5.69 3.82
CA ILE A 24 0.07 4.35 3.98
C ILE A 24 0.59 3.70 5.25
N GLN A 25 -0.32 3.20 6.09
CA GLN A 25 0.00 2.70 7.43
C GLN A 25 -0.89 1.51 7.81
N ALA A 26 -0.31 0.55 8.53
CA ALA A 26 -1.04 -0.53 9.19
C ALA A 26 -1.84 0.03 10.36
N VAL A 27 -3.14 -0.24 10.40
CA VAL A 27 -4.06 0.22 11.46
C VAL A 27 -5.01 -0.93 11.83
N GLY A 28 -5.02 -1.31 13.11
CA GLY A 28 -5.82 -2.44 13.59
C GLY A 28 -5.47 -3.74 12.85
N SER A 29 -6.45 -4.35 12.19
CA SER A 29 -6.29 -5.55 11.35
C SER A 29 -6.21 -5.26 9.85
N GLY A 30 -6.16 -3.99 9.46
CA GLY A 30 -6.14 -3.54 8.06
C GLY A 30 -5.10 -2.47 7.83
N TYR A 31 -5.32 -1.63 6.83
CA TYR A 31 -4.43 -0.52 6.54
C TYR A 31 -5.23 0.72 6.12
N CYS A 32 -4.67 1.88 6.38
CA CYS A 32 -5.16 3.16 5.88
C CYS A 32 -4.25 3.63 4.75
N LEU A 33 -4.84 4.22 3.72
CA LEU A 33 -4.14 4.90 2.63
C LEU A 33 -4.70 6.32 2.57
N ASN A 34 -3.88 7.28 2.99
CA ASN A 34 -4.17 8.70 2.84
C ASN A 34 -3.54 9.18 1.53
N GLU A 35 -4.38 9.65 0.61
CA GLU A 35 -3.98 10.15 -0.70
C GLU A 35 -3.45 11.60 -0.58
N PRO A 36 -2.59 12.03 -1.50
CA PRO A 36 -2.14 13.42 -1.55
C PRO A 36 -3.28 14.37 -1.95
N ASP A 37 -3.28 15.59 -1.40
CA ASP A 37 -4.29 16.63 -1.71
C ASP A 37 -4.17 17.21 -3.14
N ASP A 38 -3.06 16.94 -3.83
CA ASP A 38 -2.82 17.41 -5.20
C ASP A 38 -3.53 16.54 -6.24
N GLU A 39 -4.38 17.16 -7.09
CA GLU A 39 -5.20 16.45 -8.08
C GLU A 39 -4.38 15.67 -9.14
N LEU A 40 -3.19 16.16 -9.49
CA LEU A 40 -2.31 15.46 -10.42
C LEU A 40 -1.72 14.21 -9.76
N MET A 41 -1.29 14.33 -8.51
CA MET A 41 -0.78 13.20 -7.73
C MET A 41 -1.87 12.19 -7.43
N LEU A 42 -3.10 12.62 -7.16
CA LEU A 42 -4.26 11.74 -7.01
C LEU A 42 -4.52 10.92 -8.28
N SER A 43 -4.37 11.52 -9.47
CA SER A 43 -4.49 10.81 -10.75
C SER A 43 -3.39 9.76 -10.95
N VAL A 44 -2.17 10.06 -10.47
CA VAL A 44 -1.05 9.11 -10.45
C VAL A 44 -1.33 7.95 -9.50
N VAL A 45 -1.82 8.23 -8.28
CA VAL A 45 -2.19 7.21 -7.29
C VAL A 45 -3.27 6.29 -7.83
N ASN A 46 -4.33 6.83 -8.43
CA ASN A 46 -5.37 6.03 -9.06
C ASN A 46 -4.82 5.12 -10.17
N SER A 47 -3.86 5.61 -10.96
CA SER A 47 -3.20 4.81 -12.00
C SER A 47 -2.36 3.67 -11.40
N ILE A 48 -1.62 3.93 -10.31
CA ILE A 48 -0.84 2.92 -9.57
C ILE A 48 -1.78 1.83 -9.03
N LEU A 49 -2.86 2.24 -8.36
CA LEU A 49 -3.83 1.32 -7.76
C LEU A 49 -4.57 0.49 -8.82
N ALA A 50 -4.91 1.09 -9.97
CA ALA A 50 -5.56 0.38 -11.08
C ALA A 50 -4.61 -0.64 -11.74
N ALA A 51 -3.34 -0.27 -11.96
CA ALA A 51 -2.34 -1.16 -12.54
C ALA A 51 -2.01 -2.35 -11.63
N PHE A 52 -2.08 -2.17 -10.31
CA PHE A 52 -1.90 -3.25 -9.36
C PHE A 52 -3.09 -4.23 -9.36
N GLY A 53 -4.32 -3.71 -9.51
CA GLY A 53 -5.55 -4.50 -9.52
C GLY A 53 -6.19 -4.66 -8.13
N PRO A 54 -7.16 -5.59 -8.00
CA PRO A 54 -7.90 -5.82 -6.75
C PRO A 54 -6.99 -6.21 -5.58
N ARG A 55 -7.28 -5.67 -4.39
CA ARG A 55 -6.43 -5.82 -3.18
C ARG A 55 -7.15 -6.40 -1.97
N ASP A 56 -8.46 -6.60 -2.03
CA ASP A 56 -9.26 -7.02 -0.85
C ASP A 56 -8.78 -8.36 -0.26
N HIS A 57 -8.29 -9.25 -1.12
CA HIS A 57 -7.72 -10.54 -0.73
C HIS A 57 -6.30 -10.45 -0.16
N LEU A 58 -5.64 -9.29 -0.25
CA LEU A 58 -4.24 -9.05 0.14
C LEU A 58 -4.12 -8.17 1.39
N VAL A 59 -5.24 -7.84 2.05
CA VAL A 59 -5.24 -6.94 3.22
C VAL A 59 -4.27 -7.41 4.30
N ALA A 60 -4.24 -8.71 4.59
CA ALA A 60 -3.34 -9.29 5.58
C ALA A 60 -1.86 -9.15 5.17
N ASP A 61 -1.54 -9.39 3.90
CA ASP A 61 -0.18 -9.32 3.37
C ASP A 61 0.34 -7.87 3.29
N ILE A 62 -0.52 -6.93 2.87
CA ILE A 62 -0.23 -5.49 2.87
C ILE A 62 0.01 -5.03 4.32
N HIS A 63 -0.86 -5.42 5.24
CA HIS A 63 -0.70 -5.10 6.66
C HIS A 63 0.62 -5.64 7.22
N ALA A 64 0.95 -6.91 6.93
CA ALA A 64 2.23 -7.51 7.35
C ALA A 64 3.43 -6.78 6.74
N CYS A 65 3.36 -6.38 5.47
CA CYS A 65 4.37 -5.56 4.80
C CYS A 65 4.59 -4.23 5.53
N LEU A 66 3.52 -3.49 5.80
CA LEU A 66 3.58 -2.19 6.47
C LEU A 66 4.17 -2.31 7.88
N ARG A 67 3.80 -3.36 8.65
CA ARG A 67 4.42 -3.62 9.96
C ARG A 67 5.92 -3.93 9.85
N ARG A 68 6.34 -4.73 8.87
CA ARG A 68 7.78 -5.00 8.62
C ARG A 68 8.56 -3.72 8.30
N GLN A 69 7.92 -2.76 7.62
CA GLN A 69 8.51 -1.46 7.31
C GLN A 69 8.40 -0.43 8.46
N GLY A 70 7.85 -0.81 9.62
CA GLY A 70 7.65 0.10 10.75
C GLY A 70 6.54 1.15 10.55
N ARG A 71 5.71 0.98 9.51
CA ARG A 71 4.59 1.87 9.17
C ARG A 71 3.31 1.38 9.85
N VAL A 72 3.27 1.48 11.17
CA VAL A 72 2.16 1.01 12.00
C VAL A 72 1.70 2.11 12.95
N VAL A 73 0.39 2.24 13.09
CA VAL A 73 -0.23 3.05 14.14
C VAL A 73 -0.81 2.09 15.18
N GLU A 74 -0.37 2.25 16.42
CA GLU A 74 -0.97 1.59 17.56
C GLU A 74 -2.19 2.42 18.00
N VAL A 75 -3.36 1.77 18.00
CA VAL A 75 -4.64 2.32 18.42
C VAL A 75 -5.14 1.63 19.68
#